data_AF-A0A965MHV6-F1
#
_entry.id   AF-A0A965MHV6-F1
#
_cell.length_a   1.000
_cell.length_b   1.000
_cell.length_c   1.000
_cell.angle_alpha   90.00
_cell.angle_beta   90.00
_cell.angle_gamma   90.00
#
_symmetry.space_group_name_H-M   'P 1'
#
loop_
_entity.id
_entity.type
_entity.pdbx_description
1 polymer ?
#
loop_
_entity_poly.entity_id
_entity_poly.type
_entity_poly.pdbx_seq_one_letter_code
_entity_poly.pdbx_strand_id
1 'polypeptide(L)'
;MLTKDNVAIGIEWRFGPDWPGQRCGAKTRRGTACQRPANKKNGRCRLHGGASTGARTEEGLARISAANLRHGKFTKDKLEKRRGNAAKGQEILAELRQMERELIAGGLLDKHWRDSFPS
;
A
#
# COMPACT_ATOMS: atom_id res chain seq x y z
N MET A 1 41.84 -30.40 6.59
CA MET A 1 40.89 -29.68 5.71
C MET A 1 39.56 -29.63 6.45
N LEU A 2 39.13 -28.47 6.95
CA LEU A 2 37.86 -28.34 7.69
C LEU A 2 36.72 -28.60 6.70
N THR A 3 36.17 -29.81 6.71
CA THR A 3 35.02 -30.19 5.89
C THR A 3 33.81 -29.37 6.33
N LYS A 4 33.12 -28.85 5.32
CA LYS A 4 32.08 -27.80 5.38
C LYS A 4 30.93 -28.09 6.37
N ASP A 5 30.82 -29.32 6.83
CA ASP A 5 29.63 -29.85 7.49
C ASP A 5 29.81 -30.17 8.99
N ASN A 6 31.02 -30.03 9.57
CA ASN A 6 31.28 -30.35 11.00
C ASN A 6 31.97 -29.22 11.79
N VAL A 7 31.86 -27.96 11.36
CA VAL A 7 32.44 -26.83 12.11
C VAL A 7 31.41 -26.28 13.11
N ALA A 8 31.51 -26.75 14.36
CA ALA A 8 30.71 -26.26 15.49
C ALA A 8 31.18 -24.88 16.02
N ILE A 9 32.40 -24.49 15.68
CA ILE A 9 33.01 -23.22 16.10
C ILE A 9 32.19 -22.06 15.52
N GLY A 10 31.64 -21.23 16.41
CA GLY A 10 30.86 -20.07 16.03
C GLY A 10 29.37 -20.34 15.76
N ILE A 11 28.85 -21.56 15.97
CA ILE A 11 27.40 -21.84 15.86
C ILE A 11 26.61 -21.00 16.87
N GLU A 12 27.10 -20.84 18.09
CA GLU A 12 26.50 -19.98 19.12
C GLU A 12 26.39 -18.51 18.68
N TRP A 13 27.33 -18.02 17.88
CA TRP A 13 27.37 -16.65 17.33
C TRP A 13 26.66 -16.51 15.98
N ARG A 14 26.31 -17.64 15.33
CA ARG A 14 25.42 -17.65 14.17
C ARG A 14 24.00 -17.57 14.70
N PHE A 15 23.33 -16.45 14.46
CA PHE A 15 21.94 -16.29 14.85
C PHE A 15 21.10 -17.47 14.30
N GLY A 16 20.78 -18.45 15.15
CA GLY A 16 20.06 -19.67 14.78
C GLY A 16 18.57 -19.44 14.51
N PRO A 17 17.80 -20.48 14.15
CA PRO A 17 16.36 -20.36 13.90
C PRO A 17 15.61 -19.65 15.05
N ASP A 18 15.99 -19.95 16.29
CA ASP A 18 15.31 -19.48 17.51
C ASP A 18 15.89 -18.21 18.12
N TRP A 19 16.63 -17.41 17.34
CA TRP A 19 17.17 -16.15 17.85
C TRP A 19 16.04 -15.18 18.23
N PRO A 20 16.02 -14.63 19.46
CA PRO A 20 14.91 -13.79 19.95
C PRO A 20 14.82 -12.42 19.28
N GLY A 21 15.82 -12.01 18.50
CA GLY A 21 15.83 -10.71 17.83
C GLY A 21 15.02 -10.68 16.53
N GLN A 22 14.63 -9.47 16.10
CA GLN A 22 13.92 -9.29 14.84
C GLN A 22 14.82 -9.59 13.63
N ARG A 23 14.37 -10.52 12.78
CA ARG A 23 14.99 -10.84 11.48
C ARG A 23 14.64 -9.77 10.45
N CYS A 24 15.55 -9.51 9.52
CA CYS A 24 15.32 -8.53 8.44
C CYS A 24 14.11 -8.88 7.56
N GLY A 25 13.91 -10.16 7.23
CA GLY A 25 12.76 -10.65 6.47
C GLY A 25 12.64 -10.14 5.03
N ALA A 26 13.61 -9.38 4.49
CA ALA A 26 13.58 -8.91 3.11
C ALA A 26 13.78 -10.08 2.14
N LYS A 27 13.12 -10.05 0.98
CA LYS A 27 13.28 -11.09 -0.05
C LYS A 27 14.70 -11.04 -0.59
N THR A 28 15.45 -12.14 -0.43
CA THR A 28 16.80 -12.28 -0.97
C THR A 28 16.75 -12.61 -2.47
N ARG A 29 17.90 -12.58 -3.15
CA ARG A 29 18.03 -12.98 -4.56
C ARG A 29 17.58 -14.43 -4.83
N ARG A 30 17.61 -15.31 -3.81
CA ARG A 30 17.13 -16.69 -3.88
C ARG A 30 15.62 -16.83 -3.62
N GLY A 31 14.91 -15.73 -3.42
CA GLY A 31 13.48 -15.72 -3.12
C GLY A 31 13.12 -15.98 -1.65
N THR A 32 14.06 -16.41 -0.81
CA THR A 32 13.85 -16.66 0.62
C THR A 32 13.97 -15.39 1.46
N ALA A 33 13.39 -15.41 2.67
CA ALA A 33 13.45 -14.29 3.61
C ALA A 33 14.86 -14.12 4.23
N CYS A 34 15.30 -12.87 4.36
CA CYS A 34 16.62 -12.56 4.91
C CYS A 34 16.72 -12.86 6.41
N GLN A 35 17.68 -13.72 6.77
CA GLN A 35 17.92 -14.16 8.14
C GLN A 35 18.87 -13.26 8.95
N ARG A 36 19.41 -12.19 8.35
CA ARG A 36 20.30 -11.26 9.05
C ARG A 36 19.54 -10.50 10.16
N PRO A 37 20.22 -10.11 11.24
CA PRO A 37 19.63 -9.25 12.27
C PRO A 37 19.13 -7.94 11.64
N ALA A 38 17.91 -7.55 12.00
CA ALA A 38 17.35 -6.27 11.62
C ALA A 38 18.00 -5.13 12.42
N ASN A 39 18.06 -3.95 11.81
CA ASN A 39 18.30 -2.72 12.54
C ASN A 39 17.03 -2.38 13.34
N LYS A 40 17.18 -2.01 14.61
CA LYS A 40 16.09 -1.58 15.50
C LYS A 40 15.28 -0.41 14.94
N LYS A 41 15.87 0.42 14.08
CA LYS A 41 15.21 1.63 13.54
C LYS A 41 14.14 1.34 12.49
N ASN A 42 14.39 0.42 11.56
CA ASN A 42 13.53 0.22 10.38
C ASN A 42 13.23 -1.25 10.06
N GLY A 43 13.65 -2.18 10.93
CA GLY A 43 13.36 -3.61 10.77
C GLY A 43 14.14 -4.30 9.63
N ARG A 44 15.08 -3.62 8.95
CA ARG A 44 15.88 -4.20 7.87
C ARG A 44 17.35 -4.29 8.26
N CYS A 45 18.07 -5.28 7.72
CA CYS A 45 19.52 -5.39 7.92
C CYS A 45 20.27 -4.38 7.06
N ARG A 46 21.54 -4.10 7.38
CA ARG A 46 22.40 -3.16 6.63
C ARG A 46 22.40 -3.36 5.10
N LEU A 47 22.33 -4.62 4.63
CA LEU A 47 22.31 -4.94 3.19
C LEU A 47 20.96 -4.67 2.51
N HIS A 48 19.87 -4.61 3.27
CA HIS A 48 18.51 -4.37 2.76
C HIS A 48 18.01 -2.99 3.18
N GLY A 49 18.90 -2.00 3.23
CA GLY A 49 18.55 -0.61 3.57
C GLY A 49 18.43 -0.33 5.07
N GLY A 50 18.83 -1.28 5.93
CA GLY A 50 18.80 -1.11 7.38
C GLY A 50 19.60 0.07 7.92
N ALA A 51 20.65 0.46 7.21
CA ALA A 51 21.46 1.64 7.53
C ALA A 51 21.00 2.90 6.78
N SER A 52 20.07 2.78 5.83
CA SER A 52 19.56 3.92 5.09
C SER A 52 18.64 4.75 5.99
N THR A 53 18.82 6.06 5.92
CA THR A 53 17.99 7.03 6.63
C THR A 53 16.86 7.59 5.77
N GLY A 54 16.86 7.29 4.47
CA GLY A 54 16.01 7.97 3.50
C GLY A 54 16.42 9.43 3.28
N ALA A 55 15.73 10.10 2.34
CA ALA A 55 15.82 11.55 2.19
C ALA A 55 15.10 12.23 3.36
N ARG A 56 15.75 13.24 3.95
CA ARG A 56 15.21 14.02 5.07
C ARG A 56 14.88 15.46 4.71
N THR A 57 15.41 15.94 3.58
CA THR A 57 15.17 17.30 3.10
C THR A 57 13.97 17.31 2.17
N GLU A 58 13.27 18.44 2.11
CA GLU A 58 12.14 18.63 1.20
C GLU A 58 12.56 18.41 -0.26
N GLU A 59 13.71 18.95 -0.66
CA GLU A 59 14.29 18.73 -2.00
C GLU A 59 14.54 17.24 -2.31
N GLY A 60 15.06 16.49 -1.32
CA GLY A 60 15.34 15.07 -1.49
C GLY A 60 14.05 14.25 -1.62
N LEU A 61 13.03 14.59 -0.83
CA LEU A 61 11.71 13.98 -0.93
C LEU A 61 11.04 14.32 -2.27
N ALA A 62 11.14 15.57 -2.73
CA ALA A 62 10.62 16.00 -4.02
C ALA A 62 11.30 15.26 -5.18
N ARG A 63 12.62 15.08 -5.13
CA ARG A 63 13.37 14.32 -6.13
C ARG A 63 12.93 12.85 -6.19
N ILE A 64 12.79 12.20 -5.03
CA ILE A 64 12.31 10.80 -4.95
C ILE A 64 10.86 10.70 -5.44
N SER A 65 10.01 11.66 -5.09
CA SER A 65 8.62 11.73 -5.55
C SER A 65 8.55 11.85 -7.07
N ALA A 66 9.33 12.77 -7.66
CA ALA A 66 9.43 12.96 -9.10
C ALA A 66 9.95 11.70 -9.81
N ALA A 67 11.00 11.07 -9.28
CA ALA A 67 11.57 9.85 -9.86
C ALA A 67 10.58 8.65 -9.82
N ASN A 68 9.73 8.57 -8.80
CA ASN A 68 8.72 7.51 -8.67
C ASN A 68 7.38 7.84 -9.35
N LEU A 69 7.22 9.05 -9.88
CA LEU A 69 5.99 9.49 -10.52
C LEU A 69 5.85 8.82 -11.90
N ARG A 70 4.93 7.86 -12.02
CA ARG A 70 4.67 7.14 -13.29
C ARG A 70 3.58 7.78 -14.13
N HIS A 71 2.38 7.93 -13.57
CA HIS A 71 1.18 8.33 -14.33
C HIS A 71 0.36 9.43 -13.64
N GLY A 72 0.79 9.94 -12.49
CA GLY A 72 0.14 11.07 -11.80
C GLY A 72 -1.26 10.83 -11.18
N LYS A 73 -1.97 9.75 -11.52
CA LYS A 73 -3.32 9.46 -10.98
C LYS A 73 -3.44 9.47 -9.44
N PHE A 74 -2.35 9.21 -8.72
CA PHE A 74 -2.31 9.20 -7.25
C PHE A 74 -1.64 10.44 -6.64
N THR A 75 -1.42 11.51 -7.41
CA THR A 75 -1.02 12.80 -6.83
C THR A 75 -2.14 13.34 -5.94
N LYS A 76 -1.78 14.16 -4.95
CA LYS A 76 -2.73 14.76 -4.01
C LYS A 76 -3.88 15.45 -4.75
N ASP A 77 -3.55 16.27 -5.75
CA ASP A 77 -4.54 17.04 -6.52
C ASP A 77 -5.51 16.15 -7.30
N LYS A 78 -5.03 15.04 -7.90
CA LYS A 78 -5.90 14.11 -8.63
C LYS A 78 -6.81 13.33 -7.69
N LEU A 79 -6.30 12.94 -6.53
CA LEU A 79 -7.10 12.28 -5.50
C LEU A 79 -8.16 13.22 -4.92
N GLU A 80 -7.81 14.47 -4.67
CA GLU A 80 -8.72 15.51 -4.21
C GLU A 80 -9.81 15.78 -5.25
N LYS A 81 -9.43 15.99 -6.52
CA LYS A 81 -10.41 16.14 -7.61
C LYS A 81 -11.34 14.93 -7.71
N ARG A 82 -10.82 13.70 -7.56
CA ARG A 82 -11.65 12.49 -7.56
C ARG A 82 -12.62 12.46 -6.39
N ARG A 83 -12.19 12.86 -5.19
CA ARG A 83 -13.07 12.97 -4.02
C ARG A 83 -14.15 14.02 -4.23
N GLY A 84 -13.80 15.20 -4.74
CA GLY A 84 -14.77 16.26 -5.05
C GLY A 84 -15.78 15.83 -6.11
N ASN A 85 -15.33 15.17 -7.18
CA ASN A 85 -16.22 14.63 -8.21
C ASN A 85 -17.16 13.55 -7.64
N ALA A 86 -16.64 12.68 -6.77
CA ALA A 86 -17.45 11.66 -6.12
C ALA A 86 -18.52 12.28 -5.21
N ALA A 87 -18.17 13.31 -4.42
CA ALA A 87 -19.11 14.04 -3.58
C ALA A 87 -20.26 14.64 -4.41
N LYS A 88 -19.93 15.38 -5.48
CA LYS A 88 -20.93 15.92 -6.41
C LYS A 88 -21.81 14.82 -7.03
N GLY A 89 -21.21 13.69 -7.42
CA GLY A 89 -21.96 12.56 -7.94
C GLY A 89 -22.94 11.98 -6.91
N GLN A 90 -22.54 11.91 -5.63
CA GLN A 90 -23.43 11.45 -4.56
C GLN A 90 -24.59 12.43 -4.31
N GLU A 91 -24.33 13.74 -4.36
CA GLU A 91 -25.36 14.79 -4.25
C GLU A 91 -26.39 14.65 -5.37
N ILE A 92 -25.94 14.61 -6.63
CA ILE A 92 -26.81 14.44 -7.80
C ILE A 92 -27.63 13.15 -7.68
N LEU A 93 -27.01 12.04 -7.30
CA LEU A 93 -27.73 10.77 -7.13
C LEU A 93 -28.71 10.81 -5.95
N ALA A 94 -28.44 11.59 -4.90
CA ALA A 94 -29.38 11.77 -3.80
C ALA A 94 -30.60 12.57 -4.25
N GLU A 95 -30.40 13.66 -5.00
CA GLU A 95 -31.48 14.46 -5.58
C GLU A 95 -32.32 13.65 -6.56
N LEU A 96 -31.70 12.91 -7.48
CA LEU A 96 -32.40 12.02 -8.42
C LEU A 96 -33.25 10.98 -7.69
N ARG A 97 -32.71 10.36 -6.62
CA ARG A 97 -33.47 9.43 -5.79
C ARG A 97 -34.63 10.08 -5.05
N GLN A 98 -34.49 11.33 -4.63
CA GLN A 98 -35.56 12.07 -3.97
C GLN A 98 -36.70 12.38 -4.94
N MET A 99 -36.38 12.94 -6.11
CA MET A 99 -37.36 13.20 -7.17
C MET A 99 -38.07 11.92 -7.61
N GLU A 100 -37.33 10.82 -7.77
CA GLU A 100 -37.93 9.53 -8.10
C GLU A 100 -38.97 9.09 -7.05
N ARG A 101 -38.64 9.20 -5.76
CA ARG A 101 -39.58 8.85 -4.68
C ARG A 101 -40.84 9.70 -4.72
N GLU A 102 -40.71 10.99 -4.96
CA GLU A 102 -41.84 11.92 -5.04
C GLU A 102 -42.75 11.60 -6.24
N LEU A 103 -42.17 11.31 -7.40
CA LEU A 103 -42.94 10.93 -8.59
C LEU A 103 -43.70 9.61 -8.40
N ILE A 104 -43.07 8.61 -7.77
CA ILE A 104 -43.73 7.34 -7.44
C ILE A 104 -44.85 7.57 -6.42
N ALA A 105 -44.60 8.35 -5.37
CA ALA A 105 -45.61 8.66 -4.35
C ALA A 105 -46.80 9.45 -4.92
N GLY A 106 -46.54 10.36 -5.87
CA GLY A 106 -47.57 11.12 -6.58
C GLY A 106 -48.32 10.31 -7.66
N GLY A 107 -47.96 9.05 -7.90
CA GLY A 107 -48.57 8.21 -8.94
C GLY A 107 -48.24 8.64 -10.38
N LEU A 108 -47.27 9.55 -10.55
CA LEU A 108 -46.82 10.05 -11.86
C LEU A 108 -45.79 9.10 -12.50
N LEU A 109 -45.16 8.24 -11.71
CA LEU A 109 -44.17 7.26 -12.16
C LEU A 109 -44.49 5.88 -11.59
N ASP A 110 -44.46 4.85 -12.44
CA ASP A 110 -44.64 3.47 -12.00
C ASP A 110 -43.48 3.03 -11.09
N LYS A 111 -43.77 2.25 -10.05
CA LYS A 111 -42.75 1.80 -9.09
C LYS A 111 -41.67 0.91 -9.73
N HIS A 112 -42.05 0.17 -10.77
CA HIS A 112 -41.22 -0.77 -11.51
C HIS A 112 -40.80 -0.21 -12.88
N TRP A 113 -40.87 1.12 -13.07
CA TRP A 113 -40.56 1.77 -14.35
C TRP A 113 -39.17 1.38 -14.90
N ARG A 114 -38.18 1.11 -14.05
CA ARG A 114 -36.83 0.68 -14.45
C ARG A 114 -36.83 -0.65 -15.22
N ASP A 115 -37.77 -1.53 -14.93
CA ASP A 115 -37.88 -2.84 -15.60
C ASP A 115 -38.27 -2.68 -17.08
N SER A 116 -38.79 -1.51 -17.46
CA SER A 116 -39.11 -1.16 -18.85
C SER A 116 -37.90 -0.71 -19.66
N PHE A 117 -36.73 -0.51 -19.02
CA PHE A 117 -35.48 -0.12 -19.67
C PHE A 117 -34.36 -1.10 -19.31
N PRO A 118 -34.38 -2.32 -19.86
CA PRO A 118 -33.27 -3.26 -19.70
C PRO A 118 -31.99 -2.65 -20.29
N SER A 119 -30.91 -2.73 -19.52
CA SER A 119 -29.56 -2.25 -19.86
C SER A 119 -28.87 -3.12 -20.91
#